data_AF-A0A498HUP7-F1
#
_entry.id   AF-A0A498HUP7-F1
#
_cell.length_a   1.000
_cell.length_b   1.000
_cell.length_c   1.000
_cell.angle_alpha   90.00
_cell.angle_beta   90.00
_cell.angle_gamma   90.00
#
_symmetry.space_group_name_H-M   'P 1'
#
loop_
_entity.id
_entity.type
_entity.pdbx_description
1 polymer ?
#
loop_
_entity_poly.entity_id
_entity_poly.type
_entity_poly.pdbx_seq_one_letter_code
_entity_poly.pdbx_strand_id
1 'polypeptide(L)'
;MRMNALRGPKYDGKYLRKLLRKILGYRRLHETVTRIVVPTFDIKLLQPHVFSTFEAEIDTSEDALLSDALLAMKPTGTVFPGSPDALAAPQSLDYQKYIMLSLGSGTSKIEKKYDAKVASKWGILGWLYRDGHSPLVDAFTFASGDTVDLHIGHTPSTDKATKKNMKELVRIGERLLHKPVSRMNLDTGIFEPAQHQGTNEQALTRFANLLSEERRLRKERLQRWSSN
;
A
#
# COMPACT_ATOMS: atom_id res chain seq x y z
N MET A 1 -19.96 4.89 30.08
CA MET A 1 -20.14 4.90 28.60
C MET A 1 -19.49 6.18 28.07
N ARG A 2 -18.33 6.11 27.38
CA ARG A 2 -17.63 7.30 26.85
C ARG A 2 -18.06 7.57 25.39
N MET A 3 -18.79 8.65 25.17
CA MET A 3 -19.42 9.08 23.91
C MET A 3 -18.42 9.66 22.88
N ASN A 4 -17.29 8.99 22.61
CA ASN A 4 -16.22 9.56 21.76
C ASN A 4 -16.34 9.21 20.26
N ALA A 5 -17.27 8.34 19.85
CA ALA A 5 -17.43 7.94 18.45
C ALA A 5 -18.24 8.94 17.58
N LEU A 6 -18.82 9.99 18.18
CA LEU A 6 -19.73 10.92 17.50
C LEU A 6 -19.08 12.25 17.05
N ARG A 7 -17.78 12.48 17.29
CA ARG A 7 -17.11 13.79 17.07
C ARG A 7 -16.09 13.83 15.94
N GLY A 8 -16.08 12.84 15.04
CA GLY A 8 -15.18 12.79 13.88
C GLY A 8 -14.03 11.80 14.05
N PRO A 9 -13.00 11.88 13.19
CA PRO A 9 -11.94 10.88 13.14
C PRO A 9 -11.12 10.85 14.45
N LYS A 10 -10.61 9.67 14.81
CA LYS A 10 -9.74 9.45 15.98
C LYS A 10 -8.53 10.41 16.06
N TYR A 11 -8.09 10.90 14.90
CA TYR A 11 -6.99 11.86 14.75
C TYR A 11 -7.39 13.02 13.83
N ASP A 12 -7.05 14.24 14.23
CA ASP A 12 -7.39 15.48 13.50
C ASP A 12 -6.57 15.70 12.21
N GLY A 13 -5.48 14.95 12.03
CA GLY A 13 -4.59 15.02 10.87
C GLY A 13 -3.71 16.29 10.79
N LYS A 14 -3.83 17.24 11.73
CA LYS A 14 -3.10 18.52 11.66
C LYS A 14 -1.60 18.32 11.74
N TYR A 15 -1.15 17.45 12.66
CA TYR A 15 0.26 17.14 12.82
C TYR A 15 0.85 16.47 11.57
N LEU A 16 0.16 15.48 11.01
CA LEU A 16 0.60 14.79 9.79
C LEU A 16 0.73 15.77 8.61
N ARG A 17 -0.28 16.63 8.40
CA ARG A 17 -0.24 17.67 7.35
C ARG A 17 0.94 18.62 7.53
N LYS A 18 1.17 19.10 8.76
CA LYS A 18 2.30 19.98 9.08
C LYS A 18 3.64 19.27 8.83
N LEU A 19 3.76 18.01 9.22
CA LEU A 19 4.96 17.21 9.02
C LEU A 19 5.26 17.00 7.54
N LEU A 20 4.26 16.64 6.74
CA LEU A 20 4.42 16.45 5.30
C LEU A 20 4.85 17.74 4.61
N ARG A 21 4.23 18.88 4.93
CA ARG A 21 4.66 20.18 4.39
C ARG A 21 6.08 20.55 4.81
N LYS A 22 6.48 20.22 6.05
CA LYS A 22 7.85 20.45 6.51
C LYS A 22 8.87 19.61 5.73
N ILE A 23 8.56 18.35 5.44
CA ILE A 23 9.48 17.42 4.76
C ILE A 23 9.50 17.66 3.25
N LEU A 24 8.33 17.85 2.63
CA LEU A 24 8.17 17.91 1.18
C LEU A 24 8.22 19.34 0.64
N GLY A 25 8.02 20.34 1.49
CA GLY A 25 7.98 21.75 1.08
C GLY A 25 6.82 22.01 0.13
N TYR A 26 7.12 22.72 -0.95
CA TYR A 26 6.18 23.07 -2.02
C TYR A 26 6.36 22.20 -3.28
N ARG A 27 7.04 21.05 -3.14
CA ARG A 27 7.31 20.16 -4.28
C ARG A 27 6.03 19.55 -4.85
N ARG A 28 5.95 19.52 -6.18
CA ARG A 28 4.87 18.95 -6.97
C ARG A 28 5.24 17.62 -7.62
N LEU A 29 4.26 16.98 -8.27
CA LEU A 29 4.43 15.67 -8.89
C LEU A 29 5.47 15.69 -10.02
N HIS A 30 5.47 16.72 -10.87
CA HIS A 30 6.43 16.83 -11.97
C HIS A 30 7.90 16.97 -11.50
N GLU A 31 8.12 17.45 -10.27
CA GLU A 31 9.46 17.63 -9.69
C GLU A 31 10.05 16.31 -9.14
N THR A 32 9.34 15.19 -9.27
CA THR A 32 9.81 13.89 -8.80
C THR A 32 10.94 13.34 -9.67
N VAL A 33 11.99 12.81 -9.04
CA VAL A 33 13.17 12.26 -9.73
C VAL A 33 12.84 10.97 -10.50
N THR A 34 11.82 10.25 -10.06
CA THR A 34 11.33 9.01 -10.67
C THR A 34 9.82 9.09 -10.80
N ARG A 35 9.27 8.44 -11.83
CA ARG A 35 7.82 8.34 -12.02
C ARG A 35 7.18 7.69 -10.79
N ILE A 36 6.17 8.35 -10.24
CA ILE A 36 5.37 7.85 -9.14
C ILE A 36 3.90 7.72 -9.56
N VAL A 37 3.21 6.80 -8.89
CA VAL A 37 1.77 6.58 -8.99
C VAL A 37 1.24 6.49 -7.58
N VAL A 38 0.28 7.34 -7.25
CA VAL A 38 -0.31 7.48 -5.92
C VAL A 38 -1.81 7.30 -6.06
N PRO A 39 -2.31 6.06 -5.86
CA PRO A 39 -3.74 5.79 -5.93
C PRO A 39 -4.45 6.39 -4.71
N THR A 40 -5.59 7.02 -4.96
CA THR A 40 -6.45 7.67 -3.97
C THR A 40 -7.92 7.47 -4.34
N PHE A 41 -8.83 7.98 -3.51
CA PHE A 41 -10.26 7.93 -3.77
C PHE A 41 -10.87 9.30 -3.57
N ASP A 42 -11.54 9.84 -4.60
CA ASP A 42 -12.26 11.10 -4.49
C ASP A 42 -13.64 10.83 -3.88
N ILE A 43 -13.82 11.27 -2.64
CA ILE A 43 -15.07 11.08 -1.90
C ILE A 43 -16.21 11.97 -2.44
N LYS A 44 -15.90 13.10 -3.08
CA LYS A 44 -16.93 13.97 -3.67
C LYS A 44 -17.52 13.35 -4.92
N LEU A 45 -16.65 12.74 -5.74
CA LEU A 45 -17.03 12.11 -7.00
C LEU A 45 -17.32 10.61 -6.86
N LEU A 46 -17.02 10.03 -5.70
CA LEU A 46 -17.17 8.60 -5.39
C LEU A 46 -16.48 7.69 -6.42
N GLN A 47 -15.27 8.08 -6.86
CA GLN A 47 -14.48 7.34 -7.86
C GLN A 47 -13.01 7.26 -7.46
N PRO A 48 -12.28 6.21 -7.91
CA PRO A 48 -10.83 6.17 -7.76
C PRO A 48 -10.20 7.33 -8.54
N HIS A 49 -9.14 7.91 -7.96
CA HIS A 49 -8.35 8.95 -8.60
C HIS A 49 -6.87 8.65 -8.37
N VAL A 50 -6.06 8.78 -9.40
CA VAL A 50 -4.64 8.47 -9.36
C VAL A 50 -3.87 9.76 -9.55
N PHE A 51 -3.02 10.10 -8.59
CA PHE A 51 -2.01 11.12 -8.83
C PHE A 51 -0.79 10.44 -9.45
N SER A 52 -0.41 10.81 -10.68
CA SER A 52 0.79 10.26 -11.30
C SER A 52 1.68 11.36 -11.89
N THR A 53 3.00 11.13 -11.87
CA THR A 53 3.93 12.02 -12.59
C THR A 53 3.60 12.07 -14.09
N PHE A 54 3.06 10.97 -14.63
CA PHE A 54 2.69 10.89 -16.05
C PHE A 54 1.52 11.81 -16.39
N GLU A 55 0.45 11.81 -15.60
CA GLU A 55 -0.68 12.72 -15.81
C GLU A 55 -0.28 14.17 -15.54
N ALA A 56 0.55 14.42 -14.52
CA ALA A 56 1.07 15.77 -14.22
C ALA A 56 1.95 16.37 -15.33
N GLU A 57 2.64 15.53 -16.13
CA GLU A 57 3.38 15.96 -17.32
C GLU A 57 2.45 16.41 -18.47
N ILE A 58 1.23 15.86 -18.51
CA ILE A 58 0.26 16.08 -19.59
C ILE A 58 -0.71 17.20 -19.24
N ASP A 59 -1.19 17.22 -18.00
CA ASP A 59 -2.17 18.17 -17.49
C ASP A 59 -1.65 18.86 -16.21
N THR A 60 -1.43 20.16 -16.31
CA THR A 60 -1.01 21.00 -15.17
C THR A 60 -2.00 21.01 -14.00
N SER A 61 -3.27 20.69 -14.24
CA SER A 61 -4.27 20.58 -13.18
C SER A 61 -4.10 19.32 -12.33
N GLU A 62 -3.46 18.29 -12.90
CA GLU A 62 -3.09 17.04 -12.23
C GLU A 62 -1.75 17.15 -11.47
N ASP A 63 -1.00 18.23 -11.64
CA ASP A 63 0.30 18.47 -10.98
C ASP A 63 0.16 18.93 -9.52
N ALA A 64 -0.45 18.09 -8.69
CA ALA A 64 -0.69 18.36 -7.27
C ALA A 64 0.60 18.48 -6.44
N LEU A 65 0.50 19.13 -5.27
CA LEU A 65 1.57 19.09 -4.26
C LEU A 65 1.76 17.66 -3.76
N LEU A 66 3.00 17.21 -3.64
CA LEU A 66 3.32 15.88 -3.09
C LEU A 66 2.73 15.67 -1.70
N SER A 67 2.71 16.74 -0.88
CA SER A 67 2.12 16.68 0.45
C SER A 67 0.61 16.43 0.44
N ASP A 68 -0.10 16.93 -0.58
CA ASP A 68 -1.55 16.76 -0.69
C ASP A 68 -1.92 15.40 -1.30
N ALA A 69 -1.19 14.95 -2.33
CA ALA A 69 -1.34 13.59 -2.88
C ALA A 69 -1.13 12.51 -1.81
N LEU A 70 -0.07 12.63 -0.98
CA LEU A 70 0.17 11.68 0.11
C LEU A 70 -0.85 11.78 1.25
N LEU A 71 -1.45 12.95 1.47
CA LEU A 71 -2.56 13.08 2.43
C LEU A 71 -3.84 12.43 1.92
N ALA A 72 -4.07 12.45 0.61
CA ALA A 72 -5.21 11.83 -0.04
C ALA A 72 -5.14 10.28 -0.03
N MET A 73 -3.95 9.70 0.15
CA MET A 73 -3.80 8.26 0.43
C MET A 73 -4.37 7.82 1.78
N LYS A 74 -4.74 8.76 2.66
CA LYS A 74 -5.30 8.42 3.96
C LYS A 74 -6.64 7.71 3.76
N PRO A 75 -6.87 6.54 4.39
CA PRO A 75 -8.19 5.92 4.39
C PRO A 75 -9.13 6.80 5.22
N THR A 76 -9.89 7.65 4.55
CA THR A 76 -10.96 8.45 5.14
C THR A 76 -12.27 8.13 4.45
N GLY A 77 -13.16 7.43 5.15
CA GLY A 77 -14.59 7.40 4.83
C GLY A 77 -15.06 6.31 3.86
N THR A 78 -16.38 6.12 3.91
CA THR A 78 -17.20 5.00 3.40
C THR A 78 -18.22 5.52 2.39
N VAL A 79 -18.65 4.65 1.46
CA VAL A 79 -19.85 4.64 0.59
C VAL A 79 -19.45 4.41 -0.87
N PHE A 80 -20.01 3.35 -1.47
CA PHE A 80 -19.92 3.01 -2.90
C PHE A 80 -21.33 3.05 -3.52
N PRO A 81 -21.45 3.51 -4.77
CA PRO A 81 -22.42 2.95 -5.70
C PRO A 81 -21.74 2.48 -7.01
N GLY A 82 -22.22 1.37 -7.59
CA GLY A 82 -22.06 1.10 -9.04
C GLY A 82 -21.31 -0.17 -9.44
N SER A 83 -21.83 -0.84 -10.46
CA SER A 83 -21.54 -2.19 -10.97
C SER A 83 -20.20 -2.38 -11.72
N PRO A 84 -19.72 -3.63 -11.91
CA PRO A 84 -18.37 -3.94 -12.39
C PRO A 84 -18.22 -4.05 -13.93
N ASP A 85 -19.00 -3.32 -14.72
CA ASP A 85 -19.11 -3.57 -16.18
C ASP A 85 -18.28 -2.62 -17.07
N ALA A 86 -17.17 -2.05 -16.59
CA ALA A 86 -16.38 -1.09 -17.38
C ALA A 86 -14.85 -1.27 -17.33
N LEU A 87 -14.35 -2.49 -17.14
CA LEU A 87 -12.92 -2.76 -17.32
C LEU A 87 -12.70 -3.51 -18.63
N ALA A 88 -12.24 -2.77 -19.64
CA ALA A 88 -11.71 -3.37 -20.86
C ALA A 88 -10.60 -4.38 -20.50
N ALA A 89 -10.63 -5.55 -21.13
CA ALA A 89 -9.65 -6.60 -20.89
C ALA A 89 -8.22 -6.03 -21.05
N PRO A 90 -7.32 -6.21 -20.05
CA PRO A 90 -5.97 -5.67 -20.13
C PRO A 90 -5.23 -6.29 -21.33
N GLN A 91 -4.59 -5.45 -22.13
CA GLN A 91 -3.62 -5.91 -23.13
C GLN A 91 -2.54 -6.73 -22.42
N SER A 92 -2.18 -7.88 -22.98
CA SER A 92 -1.17 -8.76 -22.40
C SER A 92 0.18 -8.04 -22.34
N LEU A 93 0.59 -7.60 -21.15
CA LEU A 93 1.90 -7.02 -20.91
C LEU A 93 2.97 -8.12 -21.00
N ASP A 94 4.06 -7.85 -21.71
CA ASP A 94 5.23 -8.74 -21.73
C ASP A 94 6.01 -8.61 -20.42
N TYR A 95 5.59 -9.38 -19.41
CA TYR A 95 6.18 -9.37 -18.08
C TYR A 95 7.65 -9.85 -18.04
N GLN A 96 8.19 -10.42 -19.13
CA GLN A 96 9.59 -10.88 -19.16
C GLN A 96 10.61 -9.74 -19.07
N LYS A 97 10.19 -8.52 -19.41
CA LYS A 97 11.05 -7.32 -19.43
C LYS A 97 11.05 -6.54 -18.11
N TYR A 98 10.21 -6.92 -17.16
CA TYR A 98 10.02 -6.16 -15.93
C TYR A 98 10.57 -6.91 -14.72
N ILE A 99 11.24 -6.16 -13.86
CA ILE A 99 11.68 -6.63 -12.55
C ILE A 99 10.87 -5.86 -11.51
N MET A 100 10.12 -6.56 -10.67
CA MET A 100 9.20 -5.96 -9.71
C MET A 100 9.58 -6.35 -8.27
N LEU A 101 9.63 -5.36 -7.38
CA LEU A 101 9.70 -5.55 -5.94
C LEU A 101 8.44 -4.98 -5.31
N SER A 102 7.60 -5.85 -4.75
CA SER A 102 6.46 -5.47 -3.93
C SER A 102 6.79 -5.67 -2.46
N LEU A 103 6.52 -4.68 -1.62
CA LEU A 103 6.77 -4.72 -0.19
C LEU A 103 5.45 -4.50 0.57
N GLY A 104 4.96 -5.55 1.21
CA GLY A 104 3.81 -5.47 2.10
C GLY A 104 4.20 -5.03 3.52
N SER A 105 3.25 -4.43 4.24
CA SER A 105 3.40 -4.13 5.68
C SER A 105 3.09 -5.32 6.59
N GLY A 106 2.95 -6.52 6.01
CA GLY A 106 2.62 -7.76 6.70
C GLY A 106 1.13 -7.90 7.04
N THR A 107 0.70 -9.15 7.23
CA THR A 107 -0.59 -9.55 7.78
C THR A 107 -0.33 -10.34 9.06
N SER A 108 -1.22 -10.26 10.06
CA SER A 108 -1.07 -11.07 11.28
C SER A 108 -1.85 -12.37 11.17
N LYS A 109 -1.23 -13.47 11.64
CA LYS A 109 -1.87 -14.78 11.70
C LYS A 109 -2.56 -14.96 13.06
N ILE A 110 -3.85 -15.35 13.04
CA ILE A 110 -4.72 -15.87 14.15
C ILE A 110 -5.34 -14.76 15.03
N GLU A 111 -6.63 -14.69 15.43
CA GLU A 111 -7.76 -15.61 15.67
C GLU A 111 -9.11 -14.88 15.32
N LYS A 112 -10.24 -15.59 15.17
CA LYS A 112 -11.57 -15.01 14.81
C LYS A 112 -11.98 -13.83 15.72
N LYS A 113 -11.74 -12.59 15.29
CA LYS A 113 -12.04 -11.40 16.09
C LYS A 113 -13.54 -11.04 16.09
N TYR A 114 -14.25 -11.39 15.02
CA TYR A 114 -15.68 -11.11 14.87
C TYR A 114 -16.40 -12.34 14.32
N ASP A 115 -17.47 -12.74 14.99
CA ASP A 115 -18.38 -13.78 14.52
C ASP A 115 -19.48 -13.14 13.66
N ALA A 116 -19.84 -13.74 12.52
CA ALA A 116 -20.87 -13.23 11.63
C ALA A 116 -22.23 -13.05 12.33
N LYS A 117 -22.58 -13.93 13.28
CA LYS A 117 -23.79 -13.80 14.11
C LYS A 117 -23.72 -12.58 15.02
N VAL A 118 -22.53 -12.21 15.50
CA VAL A 118 -22.33 -11.00 16.31
C VAL A 118 -22.35 -9.75 15.43
N ALA A 119 -21.72 -9.78 14.26
CA ALA A 119 -21.69 -8.68 13.29
C ALA A 119 -23.07 -8.37 12.69
N SER A 120 -23.93 -9.38 12.51
CA SER A 120 -25.31 -9.21 12.00
C SER A 120 -26.18 -8.32 12.90
N LYS A 121 -25.80 -8.17 14.17
CA LYS A 121 -26.48 -7.32 15.16
C LYS A 121 -25.88 -5.92 15.24
N TRP A 122 -24.86 -5.60 14.43
CA TRP A 122 -24.23 -4.29 14.46
C TRP A 122 -25.04 -3.29 13.64
N GLY A 123 -25.43 -2.19 14.28
CA GLY A 123 -25.83 -0.98 13.58
C GLY A 123 -24.62 -0.23 13.00
N ILE A 124 -24.87 0.89 12.30
CA ILE A 124 -23.83 1.68 11.61
C ILE A 124 -22.64 2.06 12.49
N LEU A 125 -22.88 2.36 13.78
CA LEU A 125 -21.83 2.70 14.74
C LEU A 125 -20.93 1.50 15.06
N GLY A 126 -21.48 0.29 15.12
CA GLY A 126 -20.70 -0.93 15.35
C GLY A 126 -19.82 -1.28 14.15
N TRP A 127 -20.30 -1.00 12.93
CA TRP A 127 -19.51 -1.14 11.70
C TRP A 127 -18.42 -0.07 11.56
N LEU A 128 -18.67 1.14 12.06
CA LEU A 128 -17.72 2.25 11.98
C LEU A 128 -16.65 2.22 13.08
N TYR A 129 -17.01 1.80 14.29
CA TYR A 129 -16.10 1.76 15.43
C TYR A 129 -16.53 0.76 16.52
N ARG A 130 -15.66 -0.20 16.84
CA ARG A 130 -15.88 -1.17 17.92
C ARG A 130 -14.57 -1.62 18.55
N ASP A 131 -14.53 -1.66 19.88
CA ASP A 131 -13.38 -2.14 20.68
C ASP A 131 -12.02 -1.57 20.27
N GLY A 132 -11.99 -0.31 19.83
CA GLY A 132 -10.77 0.38 19.40
C GLY A 132 -10.44 0.26 17.91
N HIS A 133 -11.25 -0.44 17.13
CA HIS A 133 -11.06 -0.76 15.72
C HIS A 133 -12.17 -0.18 14.83
N SER A 134 -11.95 -0.16 13.51
CA SER A 134 -12.93 0.29 12.52
C SER A 134 -13.24 -0.84 11.53
N PRO A 135 -14.20 -1.73 11.86
CA PRO A 135 -14.43 -2.98 11.13
C PRO A 135 -14.65 -2.82 9.62
N LEU A 136 -15.29 -1.73 9.19
CA LEU A 136 -15.52 -1.47 7.77
C LEU A 136 -14.26 -1.03 7.01
N VAL A 137 -13.42 -0.18 7.64
CA VAL A 137 -12.11 0.21 7.08
C VAL A 137 -11.18 -0.99 7.03
N ASP A 138 -11.24 -1.82 8.08
CA ASP A 138 -10.53 -3.09 8.15
C ASP A 138 -10.94 -3.96 6.96
N ALA A 139 -12.24 -4.24 6.77
CA ALA A 139 -12.74 -5.07 5.67
C ALA A 139 -12.32 -4.56 4.27
N PHE A 140 -12.37 -3.24 4.04
CA PHE A 140 -11.94 -2.63 2.78
C PHE A 140 -10.44 -2.77 2.54
N THR A 141 -9.62 -2.48 3.57
CA THR A 141 -8.16 -2.61 3.48
C THR A 141 -7.77 -4.06 3.22
N PHE A 142 -8.43 -5.03 3.87
CA PHE A 142 -8.22 -6.46 3.61
C PHE A 142 -8.70 -6.88 2.23
N ALA A 143 -9.86 -6.43 1.76
CA ALA A 143 -10.28 -6.74 0.38
C ALA A 143 -9.23 -6.24 -0.63
N SER A 144 -8.62 -5.07 -0.41
CA SER A 144 -7.58 -4.56 -1.32
C SER A 144 -6.25 -5.33 -1.26
N GLY A 145 -5.83 -5.82 -0.08
CA GLY A 145 -4.64 -6.67 0.05
C GLY A 145 -4.90 -8.10 -0.42
N ASP A 146 -6.07 -8.65 -0.10
CA ASP A 146 -6.47 -10.03 -0.37
C ASP A 146 -6.87 -10.26 -1.85
N THR A 147 -7.19 -9.20 -2.60
CA THR A 147 -7.48 -9.28 -4.05
C THR A 147 -6.21 -9.27 -4.92
N VAL A 148 -5.06 -8.86 -4.37
CA VAL A 148 -3.73 -9.00 -5.01
C VAL A 148 -2.86 -10.09 -4.36
N ASP A 149 -3.13 -10.45 -3.10
CA ASP A 149 -2.51 -11.56 -2.36
C ASP A 149 -3.60 -12.37 -1.63
N LEU A 150 -4.18 -13.41 -2.25
CA LEU A 150 -5.24 -14.24 -1.66
C LEU A 150 -4.81 -14.90 -0.32
N HIS A 151 -4.97 -14.22 0.83
CA HIS A 151 -4.93 -14.81 2.18
C HIS A 151 -5.61 -13.95 3.25
N ILE A 152 -6.67 -14.51 3.83
CA ILE A 152 -7.41 -13.99 4.98
C ILE A 152 -6.49 -13.91 6.22
N GLY A 153 -6.12 -12.69 6.64
CA GLY A 153 -5.34 -12.46 7.86
C GLY A 153 -5.50 -11.04 8.42
N HIS A 154 -6.17 -10.91 9.58
CA HIS A 154 -6.48 -9.63 10.24
C HIS A 154 -5.21 -8.91 10.78
N THR A 155 -5.23 -7.57 10.90
CA THR A 155 -4.08 -6.76 11.34
C THR A 155 -4.11 -6.45 12.84
N PRO A 156 -2.94 -6.20 13.47
CA PRO A 156 -2.87 -5.40 14.67
C PRO A 156 -3.11 -3.92 14.29
N SER A 157 -3.69 -3.15 15.22
CA SER A 157 -3.97 -1.71 15.07
C SER A 157 -2.83 -0.96 14.34
N THR A 158 -3.09 -0.45 13.13
CA THR A 158 -2.11 0.24 12.26
C THR A 158 -1.70 1.61 12.81
N ASP A 159 -2.44 2.13 13.79
CA ASP A 159 -2.22 3.42 14.43
C ASP A 159 -1.51 3.31 15.80
N LYS A 160 -1.02 2.12 16.18
CA LYS A 160 -0.33 1.89 17.46
C LYS A 160 1.14 2.32 17.41
N ALA A 161 1.38 3.62 17.45
CA ALA A 161 2.73 4.20 17.43
C ALA A 161 3.46 4.22 18.81
N THR A 162 3.30 3.18 19.65
CA THR A 162 4.04 3.13 20.92
C THR A 162 5.49 2.71 20.71
N LYS A 163 6.44 3.19 21.52
CA LYS A 163 7.86 2.80 21.42
C LYS A 163 8.07 1.28 21.43
N LYS A 164 7.30 0.57 22.26
CA LYS A 164 7.33 -0.91 22.33
C LYS A 164 6.87 -1.54 21.01
N ASN A 165 5.76 -1.05 20.45
CA ASN A 165 5.23 -1.57 19.19
C ASN A 165 6.20 -1.33 18.02
N MET A 166 6.75 -0.12 17.91
CA MET A 166 7.71 0.22 16.85
C MET A 166 8.97 -0.63 16.93
N LYS A 167 9.52 -0.88 18.13
CA LYS A 167 10.67 -1.78 18.31
C LYS A 167 10.34 -3.22 17.91
N GLU A 168 9.13 -3.69 18.17
CA GLU A 168 8.72 -5.03 17.76
C GLU A 168 8.55 -5.15 16.24
N LEU A 169 7.99 -4.13 15.58
CA LEU A 169 7.88 -4.11 14.12
C LEU A 169 9.25 -4.16 13.44
N VAL A 170 10.26 -3.46 13.97
CA VAL A 170 11.65 -3.54 13.49
C VAL A 170 12.16 -4.99 13.58
N ARG A 171 12.00 -5.63 14.75
CA ARG A 171 12.41 -7.03 14.93
C ARG A 171 11.68 -8.00 14.01
N ILE A 172 10.39 -7.74 13.73
CA ILE A 172 9.62 -8.54 12.76
C ILE A 172 10.25 -8.43 11.37
N GLY A 173 10.59 -7.20 10.94
CA GLY A 173 11.29 -6.95 9.67
C GLY A 173 12.65 -7.65 9.60
N GLU A 174 13.47 -7.52 10.63
CA GLU A 174 14.78 -8.19 10.74
C GLU A 174 14.65 -9.72 10.65
N ARG A 175 13.68 -10.30 11.38
CA ARG A 175 13.39 -11.75 11.29
C ARG A 175 12.91 -12.16 9.90
N LEU A 176 12.18 -11.31 9.19
CA LEU A 176 11.67 -11.61 7.85
C LEU A 176 12.80 -11.75 6.83
N LEU A 177 13.89 -11.00 6.98
CA LEU A 177 15.06 -11.09 6.11
C LEU A 177 15.71 -12.49 6.16
N HIS A 178 15.70 -13.14 7.32
CA HIS A 178 16.28 -14.48 7.48
C HIS A 178 15.32 -15.63 7.17
N LYS A 179 14.04 -15.34 6.90
CA LYS A 179 13.09 -16.38 6.46
C LYS A 179 13.40 -16.81 5.02
N PRO A 180 13.12 -18.08 4.66
CA PRO A 180 13.21 -18.51 3.27
C PRO A 180 12.25 -17.70 2.40
N VAL A 181 12.66 -17.46 1.16
CA VAL A 181 11.77 -16.92 0.13
C VAL A 181 10.55 -17.83 0.04
N SER A 182 9.36 -17.25 -0.06
CA SER A 182 8.13 -18.01 -0.23
C SER A 182 7.58 -17.84 -1.64
N ARG A 183 6.98 -18.89 -2.19
CA ARG A 183 6.26 -18.89 -3.45
C ARG A 183 4.80 -19.19 -3.21
N MET A 184 3.97 -18.59 -4.04
CA MET A 184 2.55 -18.88 -4.05
C MET A 184 2.29 -20.20 -4.77
N ASN A 185 1.74 -21.15 -4.03
CA ASN A 185 1.16 -22.34 -4.62
C ASN A 185 -0.18 -21.94 -5.25
N LEU A 186 -0.24 -21.92 -6.59
CA LEU A 186 -1.41 -21.42 -7.33
C LEU A 186 -2.65 -22.31 -7.16
N ASP A 187 -2.48 -23.58 -6.80
CA ASP A 187 -3.59 -24.53 -6.62
C ASP A 187 -4.24 -24.36 -5.24
N THR A 188 -3.43 -24.08 -4.21
CA THR A 188 -3.91 -23.94 -2.83
C THR A 188 -4.10 -22.49 -2.39
N GLY A 189 -3.52 -21.55 -3.13
CA GLY A 189 -3.42 -20.16 -2.73
C GLY A 189 -2.51 -19.97 -1.52
N ILE A 190 -1.69 -20.95 -1.11
CA ILE A 190 -0.84 -20.90 0.09
C ILE A 190 0.62 -20.49 -0.23
N PHE A 191 1.21 -19.61 0.58
CA PHE A 191 2.64 -19.29 0.49
C PHE A 191 3.50 -20.38 1.15
N GLU A 192 4.34 -21.03 0.36
CA GLU A 192 5.22 -22.11 0.79
C GLU A 192 6.69 -21.74 0.55
N PRO A 193 7.63 -22.23 1.37
CA PRO A 193 9.05 -21.99 1.14
C PRO A 193 9.48 -22.42 -0.27
N ALA A 194 10.04 -21.49 -1.03
CA ALA A 194 10.57 -21.72 -2.35
C ALA A 194 11.87 -22.53 -2.25
N GLN A 195 11.85 -23.77 -2.71
CA GLN A 195 13.03 -24.63 -2.67
C GLN A 195 14.22 -23.98 -3.40
N HIS A 196 15.40 -24.07 -2.77
CA HIS A 196 16.68 -23.60 -3.30
C HIS A 196 16.80 -22.09 -3.60
N GLN A 197 15.87 -21.24 -3.14
CA GLN A 197 15.94 -19.79 -3.38
C GLN A 197 16.67 -18.99 -2.29
N GLY A 198 17.00 -19.64 -1.17
CA GLY A 198 17.67 -19.01 -0.04
C GLY A 198 16.72 -18.13 0.78
N THR A 199 17.29 -17.18 1.52
CA THR A 199 16.56 -16.25 2.38
C THR A 199 16.06 -15.01 1.62
N ASN A 200 15.12 -14.27 2.21
CA ASN A 200 14.67 -12.98 1.67
C ASN A 200 15.83 -11.97 1.57
N GLU A 201 16.76 -11.98 2.52
CA GLU A 201 17.99 -11.18 2.46
C GLU A 201 18.80 -11.48 1.20
N GLN A 202 19.06 -12.76 0.93
CA GLN A 202 19.79 -13.18 -0.27
C GLN A 202 19.03 -12.80 -1.55
N ALA A 203 17.70 -12.91 -1.56
CA ALA A 203 16.89 -12.48 -2.69
C ALA A 203 16.97 -10.97 -2.93
N LEU A 204 16.91 -10.16 -1.87
CA LEU A 204 17.07 -8.70 -1.95
C LEU A 204 18.48 -8.30 -2.40
N THR A 205 19.53 -9.02 -1.96
CA THR A 205 20.89 -8.81 -2.47
C THR A 205 20.97 -9.08 -3.97
N ARG A 206 20.38 -10.19 -4.45
CA ARG A 206 20.33 -10.48 -5.90
C ARG A 206 19.57 -9.39 -6.66
N PHE A 207 18.44 -8.93 -6.12
CA PHE A 207 17.65 -7.85 -6.70
C PHE A 207 18.45 -6.55 -6.79
N ALA A 208 19.17 -6.17 -5.73
CA ALA A 208 20.04 -4.99 -5.72
C ALA A 208 21.15 -5.08 -6.78
N ASN A 209 21.76 -6.25 -6.96
CA ASN A 209 22.77 -6.48 -8.00
C ASN A 209 22.18 -6.30 -9.40
N LEU A 210 20.99 -6.85 -9.67
CA LEU A 210 20.29 -6.67 -10.95
C LEU A 210 20.04 -5.18 -11.26
N LEU A 211 19.57 -4.41 -10.27
CA LEU A 211 19.35 -2.97 -10.43
C LEU A 211 20.65 -2.20 -10.69
N SER A 212 21.72 -2.55 -9.97
CA SER A 212 23.04 -1.91 -10.13
C SER A 212 23.60 -2.14 -11.52
N GLU A 213 23.55 -3.39 -12.01
CA GLU A 213 24.02 -3.76 -13.34
C GLU A 213 23.19 -3.09 -14.44
N GLU A 214 21.86 -3.08 -14.34
CA GLU A 214 21.02 -2.40 -15.32
C GLU A 214 21.32 -0.89 -15.37
N ARG A 215 21.55 -0.25 -14.21
CA ARG A 215 21.96 1.15 -14.15
C ARG A 215 23.31 1.38 -14.85
N ARG A 216 24.29 0.49 -14.64
CA ARG A 216 25.61 0.57 -15.29
C ARG A 216 25.47 0.47 -16.81
N LEU A 217 24.74 -0.54 -17.30
CA LEU A 217 24.51 -0.76 -18.73
C LEU A 217 23.78 0.41 -19.40
N ARG A 218 22.83 1.05 -18.72
CA ARG A 218 22.16 2.27 -19.25
C ARG A 218 23.14 3.45 -19.40
N LYS A 219 24.04 3.65 -18.43
CA LYS A 219 25.04 4.72 -18.51
C LYS A 219 26.02 4.49 -19.66
N GLU A 220 26.50 3.27 -19.84
CA GLU A 220 27.41 2.92 -20.94
C GLU A 220 26.74 3.06 -22.32
N ARG A 221 25.45 2.73 -22.42
CA ARG A 221 24.67 3.01 -23.64
C ARG A 221 24.59 4.50 -23.91
N LEU A 222 24.23 5.32 -22.91
CA LEU A 222 24.14 6.77 -23.08
C LEU A 222 25.48 7.40 -23.51
N GLN A 223 26.59 6.99 -22.88
CA GLN A 223 27.93 7.51 -23.23
C GLN A 223 28.33 7.18 -24.67
N ARG A 224 28.05 5.94 -25.14
CA ARG A 224 28.28 5.56 -26.54
C ARG A 224 27.43 6.37 -27.51
N TRP A 225 26.18 6.64 -27.16
CA TRP A 225 25.26 7.43 -27.98
C TRP A 225 25.67 8.91 -28.05
N SER A 226 26.29 9.47 -27.01
CA SER A 226 26.79 10.85 -27.02
C SER A 226 28.16 11.01 -27.69
N SER A 227 28.84 9.90 -28.02
CA SER A 227 30.17 9.90 -28.65
C SER A 227 30.14 9.59 -30.14
N ASN A 228 28.96 9.32 -30.70
CA ASN A 228 28.67 9.13 -32.13
C ASN A 228 27.81 10.30 -32.63
#